data_AF-A0A950LGJ8-F1
#
_entry.id   AF-A0A950LGJ8-F1
#
_cell.length_a   1.000
_cell.length_b   1.000
_cell.length_c   1.000
_cell.angle_alpha   90.00
_cell.angle_beta   90.00
_cell.angle_gamma   90.00
#
_symmetry.space_group_name_H-M   'P 1'
#
loop_
_entity.id
_entity.type
_entity.pdbx_description
1 polymer ?
#
loop_
_entity_poly.entity_id
_entity_poly.type
_entity_poly.pdbx_seq_one_letter_code
_entity_poly.pdbx_strand_id
1 'polypeptide(L)'
;VAEAIARLVTMPGVGESGSFCRGQVLGFSVECLSGSPAVAGPLREVNGRFPGLDATVVGKKRGGKVSVVGSEHVLEAGDTAYVVAAAAKIGEVLTFFGYDMRAPRRVIIAGSGHVGVHAGGLIGKAIPDVKVRFIDTVQERALAAAQALPHSLALLGSALDETILRDAGVDGADIFFAASNDDAANLLSGALAKKLGSRRSASLLSAPGYRALINDLKIDAAIDPTALTVSKALRHIRRGKIRALLSLEQGRAEMIEAEALAPSALVGKPLRDLDITEGIRIGAVFRQGEVLAPTGDTVIAAHDRLVVFATAAKYKEVEQIFRVSLEFF
;
A
#
# COMPACT_ATOMS: atom_id res chain seq x y z
N VAL A 1 10.17 2.19 4.06
CA VAL A 1 10.10 0.74 4.31
C VAL A 1 9.33 0.46 5.59
N ALA A 2 9.79 0.88 6.78
CA ALA A 2 9.08 0.62 8.05
C ALA A 2 7.57 0.97 8.04
N GLU A 3 7.19 2.14 7.50
CA GLU A 3 5.77 2.51 7.35
C GLU A 3 4.96 1.54 6.46
N ALA A 4 5.57 1.02 5.38
CA ALA A 4 4.92 0.05 4.50
C ALA A 4 4.73 -1.30 5.22
N ILE A 5 5.72 -1.72 6.02
CA ILE A 5 5.60 -2.92 6.87
C ILE A 5 4.45 -2.74 7.86
N ALA A 6 4.42 -1.62 8.58
CA ALA A 6 3.37 -1.34 9.54
C ALA A 6 1.98 -1.35 8.89
N ARG A 7 1.82 -0.75 7.70
CA ARG A 7 0.56 -0.78 6.95
C ARG A 7 0.14 -2.19 6.59
N LEU A 8 1.03 -2.98 6.00
CA LEU A 8 0.76 -4.38 5.62
C LEU A 8 0.28 -5.22 6.82
N VAL A 9 0.86 -4.98 8.00
CA VAL A 9 0.43 -5.62 9.26
C VAL A 9 -0.98 -5.17 9.65
N THR A 10 -1.25 -3.87 9.61
CA THR A 10 -2.53 -3.26 10.05
C THR A 10 -3.66 -3.36 9.02
N MET A 11 -3.36 -3.62 7.75
CA MET A 11 -4.30 -3.58 6.63
C MET A 11 -4.26 -4.93 5.89
N PRO A 12 -5.13 -5.89 6.27
CA PRO A 12 -5.18 -7.20 5.62
C PRO A 12 -5.57 -7.10 4.14
N GLY A 13 -4.96 -7.94 3.30
CA GLY A 13 -5.21 -7.96 1.86
C GLY A 13 -4.51 -6.86 1.06
N VAL A 14 -3.89 -5.89 1.74
CA VAL A 14 -3.21 -4.77 1.09
C VAL A 14 -1.81 -5.18 0.63
N GLY A 15 -1.54 -4.96 -0.65
CA GLY A 15 -0.23 -5.09 -1.27
C GLY A 15 0.58 -3.80 -1.20
N GLU A 16 0.89 -3.23 -2.36
CA GLU A 16 1.58 -1.94 -2.46
C GLU A 16 0.69 -0.84 -1.87
N SER A 17 1.26 0.01 -1.02
CA SER A 17 0.51 1.11 -0.41
C SER A 17 1.36 2.36 -0.20
N GLY A 18 0.70 3.51 -0.27
CA GLY A 18 1.27 4.85 -0.23
C GLY A 18 0.35 5.80 0.51
N SER A 19 0.94 6.81 1.14
CA SER A 19 0.17 7.87 1.78
C SER A 19 0.41 9.17 1.06
N PHE A 20 -0.69 9.90 0.88
CA PHE A 20 -0.79 11.14 0.18
C PHE A 20 -1.47 12.15 1.10
N CYS A 21 -1.43 13.42 0.71
CA CYS A 21 -2.15 14.48 1.39
C CYS A 21 -1.82 14.59 2.89
N ARG A 22 -0.53 14.40 3.25
CA ARG A 22 -0.03 14.40 4.65
C ARG A 22 -0.70 13.35 5.55
N GLY A 23 -0.94 12.14 5.05
CA GLY A 23 -1.54 11.08 5.88
C GLY A 23 -3.04 10.92 5.70
N GLN A 24 -3.73 11.91 5.14
CA GLN A 24 -5.20 11.93 5.06
C GLN A 24 -5.75 11.04 3.95
N VAL A 25 -4.95 10.76 2.91
CA VAL A 25 -5.34 9.89 1.80
C VAL A 25 -4.39 8.70 1.73
N LEU A 26 -4.96 7.52 1.53
CA LEU A 26 -4.24 6.29 1.25
C LEU A 26 -4.50 5.87 -0.19
N GLY A 27 -3.46 5.45 -0.88
CA GLY A 27 -3.58 4.74 -2.14
C GLY A 27 -2.93 3.37 -2.01
N PHE A 28 -3.60 2.32 -2.47
CA PHE A 28 -3.14 0.96 -2.25
C PHE A 28 -3.69 -0.04 -3.27
N SER A 29 -3.05 -1.20 -3.37
CA SER A 29 -3.57 -2.37 -4.06
C SER A 29 -4.21 -3.36 -3.08
N VAL A 30 -5.32 -3.98 -3.47
CA VAL A 30 -6.05 -4.98 -2.67
C VAL A 30 -6.64 -6.05 -3.59
N GLU A 31 -6.52 -7.32 -3.20
CA GLU A 31 -7.14 -8.43 -3.94
C GLU A 31 -8.65 -8.50 -3.66
N CYS A 32 -9.47 -8.63 -4.70
CA CYS A 32 -10.92 -8.78 -4.57
C CYS A 32 -11.28 -10.21 -4.19
N LEU A 33 -11.76 -10.43 -2.96
CA LEU A 33 -12.13 -11.76 -2.51
C LEU A 33 -13.44 -12.24 -3.13
N SER A 34 -13.55 -13.56 -3.32
CA SER A 34 -14.79 -14.19 -3.76
C SER A 34 -15.93 -13.92 -2.77
N GLY A 35 -17.11 -13.58 -3.30
CA GLY A 35 -18.28 -13.20 -2.49
C GLY A 35 -18.19 -11.82 -1.81
N SER A 36 -17.12 -11.06 -2.04
CA SER A 36 -17.04 -9.69 -1.53
C SER A 36 -18.03 -8.76 -2.23
N PRO A 37 -18.49 -7.70 -1.55
CA PRO A 37 -19.30 -6.68 -2.21
C PRO A 37 -18.65 -6.04 -3.43
N ALA A 38 -17.31 -5.97 -3.47
CA ALA A 38 -16.56 -5.42 -4.59
C ALA A 38 -16.83 -6.12 -5.93
N VAL A 39 -17.19 -7.40 -5.93
CA VAL A 39 -17.41 -8.20 -7.15
C VAL A 39 -18.89 -8.36 -7.51
N ALA A 40 -19.79 -7.74 -6.75
CA ALA A 40 -21.24 -7.96 -6.87
C ALA A 40 -21.93 -7.12 -7.98
N GLY A 41 -21.18 -6.30 -8.74
CA GLY A 41 -21.75 -5.49 -9.81
C GLY A 41 -20.85 -4.33 -10.27
N PRO A 42 -21.37 -3.44 -11.14
CA PRO A 42 -20.64 -2.26 -11.62
C PRO A 42 -20.28 -1.29 -10.51
N LEU A 43 -19.13 -0.60 -10.65
CA LEU A 43 -18.65 0.36 -9.67
C LEU A 43 -19.62 1.54 -9.40
N ARG A 44 -20.47 1.92 -10.36
CA ARG A 44 -21.49 2.97 -10.17
C ARG A 44 -22.54 2.63 -9.11
N GLU A 45 -22.75 1.35 -8.85
CA GLU A 45 -23.73 0.88 -7.86
C GLU A 45 -23.16 0.85 -6.44
N VAL A 46 -21.85 1.05 -6.28
CA VAL A 46 -21.16 0.97 -4.98
C VAL A 46 -21.75 1.97 -3.99
N ASN A 47 -21.90 3.24 -4.37
CA ASN A 47 -22.45 4.26 -3.46
C ASN A 47 -23.88 3.95 -3.02
N GLY A 48 -24.68 3.28 -3.86
CA GLY A 48 -26.05 2.87 -3.51
C GLY A 48 -26.08 1.71 -2.51
N ARG A 49 -25.11 0.80 -2.60
CA ARG A 49 -25.01 -0.39 -1.71
C ARG A 49 -24.20 -0.12 -0.44
N PHE A 50 -23.23 0.79 -0.51
CA PHE A 50 -22.30 1.16 0.56
C PHE A 50 -22.16 2.69 0.63
N PRO A 51 -23.16 3.39 1.19
CA PRO A 51 -23.08 4.83 1.37
C PRO A 51 -21.90 5.22 2.27
N GLY A 52 -21.13 6.25 1.88
CA GLY A 52 -20.06 6.81 2.73
C GLY A 52 -18.73 6.05 2.72
N LEU A 53 -18.49 5.20 1.70
CA LEU A 53 -17.23 4.47 1.52
C LEU A 53 -16.02 5.41 1.27
N ASP A 54 -16.26 6.62 0.74
CA ASP A 54 -15.28 7.66 0.38
C ASP A 54 -13.98 7.09 -0.23
N ALA A 55 -14.18 6.19 -1.20
CA ALA A 55 -13.12 5.50 -1.90
C ALA A 55 -13.40 5.43 -3.40
N THR A 56 -12.34 5.57 -4.18
CA THR A 56 -12.37 5.47 -5.63
C THR A 56 -11.50 4.30 -6.05
N VAL A 57 -12.09 3.33 -6.74
CA VAL A 57 -11.31 2.35 -7.50
C VAL A 57 -10.81 3.05 -8.76
N VAL A 58 -9.50 3.18 -8.87
CA VAL A 58 -8.84 3.95 -9.94
C VAL A 58 -8.29 3.08 -11.06
N GLY A 59 -8.03 1.80 -10.76
CA GLY A 59 -7.60 0.82 -11.74
C GLY A 59 -7.77 -0.60 -11.23
N LYS A 60 -7.48 -1.55 -12.11
CA LYS A 60 -7.38 -2.98 -11.75
C LYS A 60 -6.24 -3.67 -12.48
N LYS A 61 -5.78 -4.79 -11.92
CA LYS A 61 -4.95 -5.77 -12.59
C LYS A 61 -5.67 -7.10 -12.70
N ARG A 62 -5.69 -7.64 -13.91
CA ARG A 62 -6.17 -8.99 -14.23
C ARG A 62 -5.19 -9.67 -15.19
N GLY A 63 -4.78 -10.89 -14.89
CA GLY A 63 -3.81 -11.62 -15.72
C GLY A 63 -2.50 -10.86 -15.98
N GLY A 64 -2.04 -10.07 -14.99
CA GLY A 64 -0.85 -9.23 -15.09
C GLY A 64 -1.04 -7.91 -15.89
N LYS A 65 -2.18 -7.68 -16.54
CA LYS A 65 -2.45 -6.43 -17.26
C LYS A 65 -3.07 -5.41 -16.31
N VAL A 66 -2.43 -4.24 -16.21
CA VAL A 66 -2.94 -3.08 -15.46
C VAL A 66 -3.77 -2.20 -16.38
N SER A 67 -4.93 -1.75 -15.91
CA SER A 67 -5.84 -0.87 -16.64
C SER A 67 -6.57 0.09 -15.71
N VAL A 68 -6.98 1.25 -16.23
CA VAL A 68 -7.90 2.16 -15.55
C VAL A 68 -9.30 1.57 -15.54
N VAL A 69 -10.07 1.82 -14.48
CA VAL A 69 -11.47 1.39 -14.39
C VAL A 69 -12.39 2.60 -14.30
N GLY A 70 -13.57 2.48 -14.89
CA GLY A 70 -14.66 3.46 -14.88
C GLY A 70 -15.87 3.00 -14.08
N SER A 71 -16.91 3.83 -14.03
CA SER A 71 -18.18 3.56 -13.33
C SER A 71 -18.88 2.28 -13.82
N GLU A 72 -18.77 1.96 -15.10
CA GLU A 72 -19.39 0.78 -15.72
C GLU A 72 -18.59 -0.52 -15.52
N HIS A 73 -17.36 -0.44 -15.02
CA HIS A 73 -16.52 -1.62 -14.89
C HIS A 73 -16.99 -2.49 -13.73
N VAL A 74 -16.89 -3.80 -13.93
CA VAL A 74 -17.12 -4.82 -12.90
C VAL A 74 -15.76 -5.42 -12.50
N LEU A 75 -15.57 -5.62 -11.21
CA LEU A 75 -14.43 -6.34 -10.64
C LEU A 75 -14.78 -7.83 -10.52
N GLU A 76 -13.79 -8.69 -10.67
CA GLU A 76 -13.94 -10.14 -10.51
C GLU A 76 -13.11 -10.64 -9.32
N ALA A 77 -13.48 -11.80 -8.78
CA ALA A 77 -12.69 -12.44 -7.74
C ALA A 77 -11.27 -12.73 -8.25
N GLY A 78 -10.26 -12.39 -7.45
CA GLY A 78 -8.85 -12.48 -7.84
C GLY A 78 -8.31 -11.27 -8.62
N ASP A 79 -9.15 -10.31 -9.01
CA ASP A 79 -8.64 -9.02 -9.50
C ASP A 79 -7.86 -8.32 -8.38
N THR A 80 -6.73 -7.70 -8.72
CA THR A 80 -6.12 -6.70 -7.83
C THR A 80 -6.73 -5.34 -8.16
N ALA A 81 -7.51 -4.76 -7.24
CA ALA A 81 -8.04 -3.41 -7.36
C ALA A 81 -7.01 -2.39 -6.85
N TYR A 82 -6.86 -1.28 -7.57
CA TYR A 82 -6.10 -0.11 -7.12
C TYR A 82 -7.09 0.92 -6.60
N VAL A 83 -6.94 1.31 -5.34
CA VAL A 83 -7.93 2.10 -4.60
C VAL A 83 -7.28 3.33 -4.00
N VAL A 84 -7.97 4.45 -4.07
CA VAL A 84 -7.64 5.69 -3.36
C VAL A 84 -8.77 6.00 -2.40
N ALA A 85 -8.49 6.16 -1.11
CA ALA A 85 -9.50 6.38 -0.09
C ALA A 85 -9.02 7.32 1.02
N ALA A 86 -9.98 7.91 1.74
CA ALA A 86 -9.68 8.59 3.00
C ALA A 86 -9.05 7.59 4.01
N ALA A 87 -7.98 8.00 4.68
CA ALA A 87 -7.28 7.14 5.63
C ALA A 87 -8.19 6.69 6.79
N ALA A 88 -9.11 7.55 7.22
CA ALA A 88 -10.09 7.26 8.26
C ALA A 88 -11.10 6.17 7.87
N LYS A 89 -11.25 5.89 6.57
CA LYS A 89 -12.26 4.95 6.02
C LYS A 89 -11.68 3.59 5.65
N ILE A 90 -10.39 3.35 5.91
CA ILE A 90 -9.70 2.13 5.45
C ILE A 90 -10.40 0.84 5.88
N GLY A 91 -10.96 0.78 7.10
CA GLY A 91 -11.64 -0.42 7.58
C GLY A 91 -12.90 -0.76 6.76
N GLU A 92 -13.74 0.25 6.51
CA GLU A 92 -14.95 0.12 5.69
C GLU A 92 -14.59 -0.31 4.26
N VAL A 93 -13.53 0.28 3.69
CA VAL A 93 -13.02 -0.06 2.37
C VAL A 93 -12.53 -1.50 2.31
N LEU A 94 -11.76 -1.98 3.28
CA LEU A 94 -11.26 -3.36 3.28
C LEU A 94 -12.39 -4.37 3.47
N THR A 95 -13.41 -4.07 4.29
CA THR A 95 -14.62 -4.90 4.39
C THR A 95 -15.38 -4.96 3.08
N PHE A 96 -15.44 -3.87 2.30
CA PHE A 96 -16.03 -3.88 0.96
C PHE A 96 -15.30 -4.85 -0.01
N PHE A 97 -14.00 -5.06 0.16
CA PHE A 97 -13.22 -6.06 -0.59
C PHE A 97 -13.23 -7.46 0.04
N GLY A 98 -13.95 -7.66 1.15
CA GLY A 98 -14.15 -8.94 1.82
C GLY A 98 -13.21 -9.23 2.99
N TYR A 99 -12.40 -8.25 3.42
CA TYR A 99 -11.46 -8.45 4.53
C TYR A 99 -12.05 -8.07 5.88
N ASP A 100 -11.78 -8.91 6.88
CA ASP A 100 -12.12 -8.65 8.27
C ASP A 100 -10.98 -7.88 8.96
N MET A 101 -11.30 -6.77 9.61
CA MET A 101 -10.37 -5.87 10.30
C MET A 101 -10.07 -6.36 11.72
N ARG A 102 -9.64 -7.61 11.86
CA ARG A 102 -9.16 -8.12 13.15
C ARG A 102 -7.76 -7.59 13.44
N ALA A 103 -7.65 -6.82 14.52
CA ALA A 103 -6.35 -6.34 15.00
C ALA A 103 -5.42 -7.53 15.32
N PRO A 104 -4.20 -7.57 14.77
CA PRO A 104 -3.26 -8.65 15.05
C PRO A 104 -2.80 -8.55 16.50
N ARG A 105 -2.76 -9.69 17.19
CA ARG A 105 -2.33 -9.82 18.59
C ARG A 105 -0.86 -10.22 18.69
N ARG A 106 -0.34 -10.95 17.71
CA ARG A 106 1.07 -11.39 17.68
C ARG A 106 1.70 -11.13 16.32
N VAL A 107 2.76 -10.34 16.33
CA VAL A 107 3.57 -10.01 15.15
C VAL A 107 5.00 -10.46 15.41
N ILE A 108 5.54 -11.26 14.50
CA ILE A 108 6.95 -11.68 14.55
C ILE A 108 7.71 -10.98 13.43
N ILE A 109 8.83 -10.35 13.75
CA ILE A 109 9.71 -9.68 12.81
C ILE A 109 11.07 -10.37 12.82
N ALA A 110 11.43 -11.07 11.76
CA ALA A 110 12.76 -11.64 11.57
C ALA A 110 13.69 -10.57 10.99
N GLY A 111 14.55 -10.01 11.84
CA GLY A 111 15.43 -8.88 11.56
C GLY A 111 15.17 -7.73 12.52
N SER A 112 16.10 -7.51 13.44
CA SER A 112 16.12 -6.46 14.47
C SER A 112 16.99 -5.25 14.06
N GLY A 113 17.25 -5.08 12.76
CA GLY A 113 17.91 -3.88 12.24
C GLY A 113 17.01 -2.63 12.34
N HIS A 114 17.50 -1.50 11.84
CA HIS A 114 16.76 -0.22 11.86
C HIS A 114 15.35 -0.33 11.28
N VAL A 115 15.18 -1.08 10.19
CA VAL A 115 13.86 -1.25 9.54
C VAL A 115 12.91 -2.03 10.43
N GLY A 116 13.34 -3.17 10.97
CA GLY A 116 12.51 -4.04 11.80
C GLY A 116 12.10 -3.35 13.10
N VAL A 117 13.05 -2.76 13.83
CA VAL A 117 12.77 -2.05 15.09
C VAL A 117 11.82 -0.86 14.86
N HIS A 118 12.06 -0.07 13.81
CA HIS A 118 11.17 1.05 13.50
C HIS A 118 9.77 0.56 13.11
N ALA A 119 9.65 -0.50 12.32
CA ALA A 119 8.35 -1.09 11.97
C ALA A 119 7.63 -1.62 13.21
N GLY A 120 8.32 -2.35 14.09
CA GLY A 120 7.77 -2.84 15.35
C GLY A 120 7.26 -1.71 16.25
N GLY A 121 7.98 -0.59 16.31
CA GLY A 121 7.54 0.60 17.05
C GLY A 121 6.30 1.27 16.46
N LEU A 122 6.19 1.34 15.13
CA LEU A 122 4.98 1.85 14.46
C LEU A 122 3.79 0.93 14.67
N ILE A 123 4.00 -0.39 14.61
CA ILE A 123 2.97 -1.41 14.86
C ILE A 123 2.47 -1.34 16.31
N GLY A 124 3.39 -1.27 17.28
CA GLY A 124 3.05 -1.15 18.70
C GLY A 124 2.29 0.13 19.05
N LYS A 125 2.54 1.23 18.32
CA LYS A 125 1.76 2.47 18.46
C LYS A 125 0.38 2.38 17.83
N ALA A 126 0.26 1.67 16.71
CA ALA A 126 -0.98 1.59 15.95
C ALA A 126 -1.98 0.57 16.52
N ILE A 127 -1.49 -0.49 17.18
CA ILE A 127 -2.33 -1.58 17.67
C ILE A 127 -2.07 -1.76 19.16
N PRO A 128 -3.02 -1.34 20.03
CA PRO A 128 -2.94 -1.60 21.46
C PRO A 128 -2.74 -3.10 21.76
N ASP A 129 -1.92 -3.40 22.75
CA ASP A 129 -1.65 -4.76 23.26
C ASP A 129 -1.03 -5.77 22.27
N VAL A 130 -0.59 -5.32 21.09
CA VAL A 130 0.10 -6.18 20.13
C VAL A 130 1.43 -6.67 20.71
N LYS A 131 1.65 -7.99 20.66
CA LYS A 131 2.92 -8.61 21.05
C LYS A 131 3.85 -8.65 19.86
N VAL A 132 4.76 -7.67 19.79
CA VAL A 132 5.84 -7.66 18.80
C VAL A 132 6.99 -8.52 19.31
N ARG A 133 7.44 -9.46 18.50
CA ARG A 133 8.59 -10.31 18.78
C ARG A 133 9.60 -10.19 17.66
N PHE A 134 10.87 -10.13 18.01
CA PHE A 134 11.98 -10.04 17.07
C PHE A 134 12.80 -11.32 17.09
N ILE A 135 13.36 -11.67 15.94
CA ILE A 135 14.37 -12.71 15.79
C ILE A 135 15.56 -12.09 15.07
N ASP A 136 16.78 -12.21 15.59
CA ASP A 136 17.98 -11.76 14.89
C ASP A 136 19.17 -12.66 15.24
N THR A 137 20.08 -12.85 14.30
CA THR A 137 21.30 -13.65 14.51
C THR A 137 22.41 -12.86 15.21
N VAL A 138 22.29 -11.52 15.27
CA VAL A 138 23.27 -10.62 15.89
C VAL A 138 22.77 -10.21 17.28
N GLN A 139 23.51 -10.63 18.31
CA GLN A 139 23.15 -10.42 19.71
C GLN A 139 22.94 -8.95 20.06
N GLU A 140 23.82 -8.06 19.59
CA GLU A 140 23.74 -6.62 19.86
C GLU A 140 22.46 -6.01 19.30
N ARG A 141 22.01 -6.49 18.12
CA ARG A 141 20.77 -6.00 17.47
C ARG A 141 19.54 -6.48 18.23
N ALA A 142 19.49 -7.75 18.61
CA ALA A 142 18.40 -8.30 19.39
C ALA A 142 18.26 -7.56 20.75
N LEU A 143 19.38 -7.32 21.43
CA LEU A 143 19.40 -6.58 22.70
C LEU A 143 18.93 -5.13 22.52
N ALA A 144 19.43 -4.44 21.48
CA ALA A 144 19.02 -3.07 21.17
C ALA A 144 17.52 -2.97 20.85
N ALA A 145 16.95 -3.94 20.13
CA ALA A 145 15.51 -3.98 19.85
C ALA A 145 14.67 -4.12 21.12
N ALA A 146 15.06 -5.02 22.03
CA ALA A 146 14.38 -5.21 23.31
C ALA A 146 14.43 -3.94 24.19
N GLN A 147 15.56 -3.22 24.17
CA GLN A 147 15.70 -1.95 24.89
C GLN A 147 14.85 -0.83 24.27
N ALA A 148 14.81 -0.75 22.94
CA ALA A 148 14.07 0.29 22.23
C ALA A 148 12.55 0.11 22.34
N LEU A 149 12.07 -1.13 22.52
CA LEU A 149 10.66 -1.48 22.57
C LEU A 149 10.39 -2.32 23.83
N PRO A 150 10.12 -1.69 24.98
CA PRO A 150 10.05 -2.36 26.29
C PRO A 150 9.00 -3.47 26.40
N HIS A 151 7.97 -3.45 25.55
CA HIS A 151 6.91 -4.47 25.51
C HIS A 151 7.14 -5.53 24.42
N SER A 152 8.34 -5.57 23.83
CA SER A 152 8.73 -6.57 22.83
C SER A 152 9.59 -7.67 23.44
N LEU A 153 9.65 -8.81 22.75
CA LEU A 153 10.59 -9.90 23.04
C LEU A 153 11.58 -10.00 21.88
N ALA A 154 12.87 -10.12 22.14
CA ALA A 154 13.86 -10.39 21.11
C ALA A 154 14.53 -11.75 21.36
N LEU A 155 14.57 -12.59 20.33
CA LEU A 155 15.22 -13.90 20.34
C LEU A 155 16.52 -13.82 19.52
N LEU A 156 17.59 -14.37 20.09
CA LEU A 156 18.85 -14.56 19.38
C LEU A 156 18.81 -15.90 18.65
N GLY A 157 18.84 -15.87 17.31
CA GLY A 157 18.81 -17.07 16.49
C GLY A 157 18.48 -16.80 15.03
N SER A 158 18.56 -17.84 14.21
CA SER A 158 18.20 -17.76 12.80
C SER A 158 16.69 -17.97 12.60
N ALA A 159 16.07 -17.12 11.78
CA ALA A 159 14.69 -17.34 11.36
C ALA A 159 14.52 -18.50 10.36
N LEU A 160 15.62 -19.17 9.97
CA LEU A 160 15.60 -20.44 9.24
C LEU A 160 15.62 -21.66 10.17
N ASP A 161 15.79 -21.45 11.48
CA ASP A 161 15.70 -22.49 12.49
C ASP A 161 14.25 -22.63 12.98
N GLU A 162 13.67 -23.81 12.77
CA GLU A 162 12.31 -24.13 13.20
C GLU A 162 12.15 -23.99 14.72
N THR A 163 13.16 -24.35 15.51
CA THR A 163 13.12 -24.25 16.98
C THR A 163 12.98 -22.79 17.40
N ILE A 164 13.78 -21.90 16.82
CA ILE A 164 13.73 -20.45 17.09
C ILE A 164 12.39 -19.86 16.68
N LEU A 165 11.83 -20.27 15.53
CA LEU A 165 10.50 -19.82 15.11
C LEU A 165 9.40 -20.30 16.06
N ARG A 166 9.47 -21.55 16.54
CA ARG A 166 8.52 -22.09 17.52
C ARG A 166 8.63 -21.38 18.86
N ASP A 167 9.83 -21.11 19.35
CA ASP A 167 10.07 -20.35 20.58
C ASP A 167 9.57 -18.90 20.46
N ALA A 168 9.73 -18.29 19.28
CA ALA A 168 9.12 -17.00 18.96
C ALA A 168 7.59 -17.07 18.89
N GLY A 169 6.98 -18.25 18.94
CA GLY A 169 5.54 -18.46 18.88
C GLY A 169 4.97 -18.20 17.48
N VAL A 170 5.66 -18.68 16.44
CA VAL A 170 5.17 -18.58 15.05
C VAL A 170 3.83 -19.29 14.86
N ASP A 171 3.61 -20.37 15.61
CA ASP A 171 2.33 -21.07 15.65
C ASP A 171 1.25 -20.14 16.25
N GLY A 172 0.25 -19.83 15.43
CA GLY A 172 -0.82 -18.89 15.78
C GLY A 172 -0.41 -17.42 15.75
N ALA A 173 0.76 -17.07 15.20
CA ALA A 173 1.09 -15.68 14.90
C ALA A 173 0.12 -15.13 13.84
N ASP A 174 -0.30 -13.87 14.00
CA ASP A 174 -1.18 -13.23 13.02
C ASP A 174 -0.42 -12.86 11.75
N ILE A 175 0.85 -12.51 11.92
CA ILE A 175 1.77 -12.28 10.82
C ILE A 175 3.22 -12.48 11.25
N PHE A 176 3.97 -13.16 10.39
CA PHE A 176 5.43 -13.20 10.40
C PHE A 176 5.95 -12.29 9.28
N PHE A 177 6.93 -11.44 9.59
CA PHE A 177 7.52 -10.51 8.64
C PHE A 177 9.05 -10.66 8.60
N ALA A 178 9.61 -11.07 7.46
CA ALA A 178 11.06 -11.15 7.29
C ALA A 178 11.63 -9.82 6.76
N ALA A 179 12.49 -9.20 7.56
CA ALA A 179 13.09 -7.88 7.34
C ALA A 179 14.62 -7.88 7.47
N SER A 180 15.28 -8.95 7.02
CA SER A 180 16.74 -8.99 6.92
C SER A 180 17.23 -8.41 5.58
N ASN A 181 18.55 -8.28 5.41
CA ASN A 181 19.17 -7.84 4.16
C ASN A 181 19.35 -8.98 3.14
N ASP A 182 18.95 -10.21 3.47
CA ASP A 182 19.08 -11.38 2.61
C ASP A 182 17.70 -11.80 2.09
N ASP A 183 17.46 -11.58 0.80
CA ASP A 183 16.20 -11.93 0.15
C ASP A 183 15.91 -13.45 0.19
N ALA A 184 16.94 -14.30 0.08
CA ALA A 184 16.76 -15.75 0.13
C ALA A 184 16.36 -16.19 1.54
N ALA A 185 17.03 -15.65 2.57
CA ALA A 185 16.64 -15.89 3.95
C ALA A 185 15.24 -15.36 4.25
N ASN A 186 14.86 -14.20 3.72
CA ASN A 186 13.53 -13.62 3.91
C ASN A 186 12.44 -14.45 3.23
N LEU A 187 12.71 -14.96 2.03
CA LEU A 187 11.78 -15.81 1.30
C LEU A 187 11.59 -17.15 2.02
N LEU A 188 12.69 -17.83 2.35
CA LEU A 188 12.65 -19.16 2.99
C LEU A 188 12.06 -19.11 4.41
N SER A 189 12.42 -18.12 5.22
CA SER A 189 11.84 -17.96 6.57
C SER A 189 10.36 -17.63 6.52
N GLY A 190 9.91 -16.82 5.55
CA GLY A 190 8.49 -16.53 5.33
C GLY A 190 7.68 -17.78 4.96
N ALA A 191 8.23 -18.62 4.09
CA ALA A 191 7.64 -19.90 3.71
C ALA A 191 7.61 -20.89 4.89
N LEU A 192 8.71 -20.98 5.64
CA LEU A 192 8.81 -21.83 6.84
C LEU A 192 7.81 -21.38 7.91
N ALA A 193 7.70 -20.07 8.18
CA ALA A 193 6.72 -19.54 9.12
C ALA A 193 5.27 -19.87 8.73
N LYS A 194 4.93 -19.81 7.44
CA LYS A 194 3.62 -20.22 6.92
C LYS A 194 3.37 -21.71 7.17
N LYS A 195 4.36 -22.57 6.89
CA LYS A 195 4.30 -24.01 7.15
C LYS A 195 4.12 -24.33 8.65
N LEU A 196 4.71 -23.53 9.53
CA LEU A 196 4.67 -23.72 10.98
C LEU A 196 3.44 -23.13 11.68
N GLY A 197 2.50 -22.53 10.93
CA GLY A 197 1.20 -22.10 11.47
C GLY A 197 1.02 -20.59 11.63
N SER A 198 1.90 -19.76 11.07
CA SER A 198 1.62 -18.32 10.97
C SER A 198 0.43 -18.09 10.04
N ARG A 199 -0.55 -17.30 10.46
CA ARG A 199 -1.74 -16.98 9.64
C ARG A 199 -1.36 -16.29 8.34
N ARG A 200 -0.43 -15.34 8.44
CA ARG A 200 0.15 -14.62 7.29
C ARG A 200 1.68 -14.62 7.37
N SER A 201 2.35 -14.60 6.23
CA SER A 201 3.77 -14.31 6.12
C SER A 201 4.03 -13.27 5.06
N ALA A 202 4.97 -12.37 5.32
CA ALA A 202 5.41 -11.38 4.36
C ALA A 202 6.91 -11.12 4.50
N SER A 203 7.53 -10.60 3.43
CA SER A 203 8.98 -10.48 3.36
C SER A 203 9.43 -9.21 2.65
N LEU A 204 10.59 -8.68 3.04
CA LEU A 204 11.34 -7.75 2.20
C LEU A 204 12.03 -8.53 1.09
N LEU A 205 11.71 -8.19 -0.16
CA LEU A 205 12.29 -8.81 -1.35
C LEU A 205 12.64 -7.74 -2.36
N SER A 206 13.93 -7.58 -2.63
CA SER A 206 14.44 -6.59 -3.58
C SER A 206 14.63 -7.18 -4.98
N ALA A 207 15.05 -8.44 -5.08
CA ALA A 207 15.35 -9.09 -6.34
C ALA A 207 14.05 -9.58 -7.04
N PRO A 208 13.82 -9.21 -8.32
CA PRO A 208 12.64 -9.64 -9.06
C PRO A 208 12.48 -11.16 -9.15
N GLY A 209 13.58 -11.91 -9.24
CA GLY A 209 13.58 -13.37 -9.31
C GLY A 209 12.95 -14.04 -8.08
N TYR A 210 13.26 -13.57 -6.87
CA TYR A 210 12.65 -14.12 -5.65
C TYR A 210 11.18 -13.73 -5.52
N ARG A 211 10.79 -12.55 -6.00
CA ARG A 211 9.39 -12.11 -5.98
C ARG A 211 8.47 -13.00 -6.83
N ALA A 212 8.98 -13.56 -7.93
CA ALA A 212 8.21 -14.48 -8.76
C ALA A 212 7.79 -15.76 -8.00
N LEU A 213 8.53 -16.14 -6.96
CA LEU A 213 8.32 -17.37 -6.17
C LEU A 213 7.35 -17.19 -4.98
N ILE A 214 6.86 -15.97 -4.73
CA ILE A 214 5.97 -15.67 -3.58
C ILE A 214 4.74 -16.58 -3.59
N ASN A 215 4.09 -16.69 -4.74
CA ASN A 215 2.86 -17.50 -4.88
C ASN A 215 3.16 -19.00 -4.73
N ASP A 216 4.26 -19.47 -5.33
CA ASP A 216 4.68 -20.88 -5.27
C ASP A 216 4.98 -21.31 -3.82
N LEU A 217 5.54 -20.40 -3.02
CA LEU A 217 5.88 -20.61 -1.62
C LEU A 217 4.77 -20.21 -0.65
N LYS A 218 3.60 -19.80 -1.16
CA LYS A 218 2.42 -19.40 -0.38
C LYS A 218 2.69 -18.27 0.63
N ILE A 219 3.59 -17.36 0.27
CA ILE A 219 3.85 -16.14 1.04
C ILE A 219 2.76 -15.13 0.67
N ASP A 220 2.15 -14.48 1.66
CA ASP A 220 0.96 -13.66 1.43
C ASP A 220 1.29 -12.31 0.80
N ALA A 221 2.47 -11.74 1.09
CA ALA A 221 2.87 -10.45 0.53
C ALA A 221 4.39 -10.23 0.54
N ALA A 222 4.85 -9.29 -0.29
CA ALA A 222 6.21 -8.79 -0.21
C ALA A 222 6.29 -7.29 -0.41
N ILE A 223 7.24 -6.67 0.28
CA ILE A 223 7.58 -5.26 0.10
C ILE A 223 8.92 -5.20 -0.63
N ASP A 224 8.99 -4.33 -1.64
CA ASP A 224 10.20 -4.05 -2.41
C ASP A 224 10.83 -2.74 -1.93
N PRO A 225 11.94 -2.81 -1.16
CA PRO A 225 12.64 -1.63 -0.68
C PRO A 225 13.19 -0.77 -1.83
N THR A 226 13.58 -1.40 -2.94
CA THR A 226 14.13 -0.72 -4.12
C THR A 226 13.04 0.12 -4.78
N ALA A 227 11.85 -0.45 -5.03
CA ALA A 227 10.71 0.28 -5.58
C ALA A 227 10.27 1.45 -4.70
N LEU A 228 10.26 1.27 -3.37
CA LEU A 228 9.96 2.35 -2.43
C LEU A 228 11.01 3.47 -2.47
N THR A 229 12.29 3.11 -2.62
CA THR A 229 13.40 4.07 -2.69
C THR A 229 13.36 4.84 -4.01
N VAL A 230 13.12 4.16 -5.12
CA VAL A 230 12.92 4.77 -6.44
C VAL A 230 11.75 5.74 -6.39
N SER A 231 10.60 5.35 -5.83
CA SER A 231 9.43 6.22 -5.70
C SER A 231 9.75 7.50 -4.91
N LYS A 232 10.53 7.38 -3.82
CA LYS A 232 11.00 8.53 -3.04
C LYS A 232 12.00 9.40 -3.80
N ALA A 233 12.90 8.83 -4.58
CA ALA A 233 13.86 9.57 -5.38
C ALA A 233 13.17 10.33 -6.53
N LEU A 234 12.26 9.66 -7.25
CA LEU A 234 11.48 10.23 -8.35
C LEU A 234 10.68 11.46 -7.92
N ARG A 235 10.14 11.46 -6.68
CA ARG A 235 9.50 12.65 -6.11
C ARG A 235 10.40 13.90 -6.13
N HIS A 236 11.71 13.76 -5.90
CA HIS A 236 12.62 14.91 -5.90
C HIS A 236 13.10 15.26 -7.31
N ILE A 237 13.22 14.28 -8.20
CA ILE A 237 13.65 14.47 -9.59
C ILE A 237 12.54 15.15 -10.41
N ARG A 238 11.29 14.71 -10.25
CA ARG A 238 10.11 15.27 -10.93
C ARG A 238 9.74 16.61 -10.26
N ARG A 239 10.52 17.65 -10.60
CA ARG A 239 10.49 19.02 -10.05
C ARG A 239 9.06 19.58 -9.89
N GLY A 240 8.85 20.33 -8.81
CA GLY A 240 7.87 21.42 -8.72
C GLY A 240 6.53 21.10 -8.05
N LYS A 241 5.84 20.01 -8.40
CA LYS A 241 4.46 19.77 -7.90
C LYS A 241 4.09 18.35 -7.51
N ILE A 242 4.90 17.35 -7.86
CA ILE A 242 4.65 15.99 -7.39
C ILE A 242 5.13 15.89 -5.93
N ARG A 243 4.17 15.77 -5.02
CA ARG A 243 4.40 15.79 -3.57
C ARG A 243 4.57 14.39 -2.99
N ALA A 244 3.99 13.38 -3.64
CA ALA A 244 4.14 11.98 -3.27
C ALA A 244 3.85 11.10 -4.48
N LEU A 245 4.43 9.90 -4.49
CA LEU A 245 4.29 8.92 -5.57
C LEU A 245 4.34 7.51 -4.98
N LEU A 246 3.45 6.65 -5.45
CA LEU A 246 3.46 5.21 -5.22
C LEU A 246 3.57 4.50 -6.56
N SER A 247 4.67 3.75 -6.75
CA SER A 247 4.81 2.86 -7.90
C SER A 247 4.03 1.56 -7.66
N LEU A 248 3.32 1.09 -8.68
CA LEU A 248 2.48 -0.10 -8.67
C LEU A 248 2.94 -1.04 -9.78
N GLU A 249 2.93 -2.35 -9.50
CA GLU A 249 3.28 -3.42 -10.44
C GLU A 249 4.59 -3.15 -11.17
N GLN A 250 5.65 -2.91 -10.40
CA GLN A 250 6.99 -2.65 -10.92
C GLN A 250 7.02 -1.47 -11.92
N GLY A 251 6.21 -0.44 -11.66
CA GLY A 251 6.16 0.77 -12.48
C GLY A 251 5.26 0.68 -13.70
N ARG A 252 4.40 -0.35 -13.82
CA ARG A 252 3.35 -0.39 -14.86
C ARG A 252 2.25 0.65 -14.61
N ALA A 253 2.07 1.08 -13.37
CA ALA A 253 1.25 2.22 -13.01
C ALA A 253 1.83 2.99 -11.81
N GLU A 254 1.33 4.20 -11.59
CA GLU A 254 1.67 5.04 -10.46
C GLU A 254 0.42 5.72 -9.90
N MET A 255 0.38 5.91 -8.58
CA MET A 255 -0.47 6.91 -7.94
C MET A 255 0.39 8.11 -7.55
N ILE A 256 -0.04 9.29 -7.97
CA ILE A 256 0.73 10.53 -7.90
C ILE A 256 -0.10 11.57 -7.16
N GLU A 257 0.47 12.22 -6.15
CA GLU A 257 -0.12 13.40 -5.55
C GLU A 257 0.47 14.65 -6.18
N ALA A 258 -0.40 15.49 -6.73
CA ALA A 258 -0.03 16.74 -7.35
C ALA A 258 -0.99 17.88 -6.96
N GLU A 259 -0.47 19.11 -6.96
CA GLU A 259 -1.28 20.30 -6.72
C GLU A 259 -1.77 20.90 -8.05
N ALA A 260 -3.08 21.14 -8.15
CA ALA A 260 -3.68 21.83 -9.27
C ALA A 260 -3.44 23.34 -9.14
N LEU A 261 -2.72 23.95 -10.09
CA LEU A 261 -2.49 25.41 -10.11
C LEU A 261 -3.09 26.03 -11.36
N ALA A 262 -3.65 27.23 -11.25
CA ALA A 262 -4.04 28.01 -12.41
C ALA A 262 -2.80 28.65 -13.09
N PRO A 263 -2.76 28.78 -14.43
CA PRO A 263 -3.69 28.19 -15.39
C PRO A 263 -3.36 26.71 -15.64
N SER A 264 -4.23 25.79 -15.21
CA SER A 264 -4.17 24.36 -15.57
C SER A 264 -5.45 23.99 -16.28
N ALA A 265 -5.34 23.09 -17.27
CA ALA A 265 -6.48 22.55 -17.99
C ALA A 265 -7.51 21.85 -17.08
N LEU A 266 -7.11 21.43 -15.86
CA LEU A 266 -7.99 20.77 -14.90
C LEU A 266 -8.88 21.73 -14.10
N VAL A 267 -8.47 23.00 -13.94
CA VAL A 267 -9.10 23.92 -12.97
C VAL A 267 -10.34 24.58 -13.57
N GLY A 268 -11.44 24.60 -12.80
CA GLY A 268 -12.64 25.39 -13.11
C GLY A 268 -13.66 24.70 -14.04
N LYS A 269 -13.43 23.45 -14.43
CA LYS A 269 -14.38 22.65 -15.23
C LYS A 269 -14.79 21.37 -14.47
N PRO A 270 -16.02 20.88 -14.67
CA PRO A 270 -16.42 19.56 -14.20
C PRO A 270 -15.53 18.45 -14.79
N LEU A 271 -15.20 17.43 -14.00
CA LEU A 271 -14.35 16.32 -14.46
C LEU A 271 -14.89 15.60 -15.70
N ARG A 272 -16.22 15.52 -15.86
CA ARG A 272 -16.88 14.92 -17.03
C ARG A 272 -16.60 15.67 -18.34
N ASP A 273 -16.27 16.96 -18.26
CA ASP A 273 -16.02 17.84 -19.40
C ASP A 273 -14.51 17.97 -19.70
N LEU A 274 -13.66 17.35 -18.88
CA LEU A 274 -12.23 17.32 -19.08
C LEU A 274 -11.86 16.15 -19.99
N ASP A 275 -11.02 16.42 -20.98
CA ASP A 275 -10.39 15.38 -21.81
C ASP A 275 -9.28 14.69 -21.01
N ILE A 276 -9.67 13.86 -20.05
CA ILE A 276 -8.75 13.01 -19.29
C ILE A 276 -8.50 11.77 -20.12
N THR A 277 -7.31 11.68 -20.71
CA THR A 277 -6.97 10.59 -21.61
C THR A 277 -7.08 9.21 -20.96
N GLU A 278 -7.45 8.22 -21.76
CA GLU A 278 -7.44 6.81 -21.37
C GLU A 278 -6.10 6.44 -20.72
N GLY A 279 -6.16 5.83 -19.53
CA GLY A 279 -4.97 5.51 -18.75
C GLY A 279 -4.65 6.49 -17.62
N ILE A 280 -5.43 7.56 -17.44
CA ILE A 280 -5.37 8.48 -16.29
C ILE A 280 -6.73 8.47 -15.55
N ARG A 281 -6.72 8.52 -14.21
CA ARG A 281 -7.93 8.68 -13.40
C ARG A 281 -7.64 9.41 -12.09
N ILE A 282 -8.48 10.39 -11.75
CA ILE A 282 -8.41 11.08 -10.46
C ILE A 282 -9.08 10.19 -9.41
N GLY A 283 -8.36 9.86 -8.35
CA GLY A 283 -8.84 9.02 -7.24
C GLY A 283 -9.35 9.78 -6.03
N ALA A 284 -8.77 10.96 -5.75
CA ALA A 284 -9.21 11.82 -4.66
C ALA A 284 -8.91 13.29 -4.95
N VAL A 285 -9.76 14.16 -4.43
CA VAL A 285 -9.50 15.61 -4.30
C VAL A 285 -9.36 15.91 -2.82
N PHE A 286 -8.25 16.52 -2.42
CA PHE A 286 -8.03 16.98 -1.07
C PHE A 286 -8.10 18.50 -1.04
N ARG A 287 -9.13 19.02 -0.37
CA ARG A 287 -9.47 20.45 -0.31
C ARG A 287 -9.73 20.84 1.13
N GLN A 288 -9.05 21.88 1.61
CA GLN A 288 -9.30 22.48 2.93
C GLN A 288 -9.30 21.49 4.12
N GLY A 289 -8.55 20.38 4.02
CA GLY A 289 -8.48 19.36 5.07
C GLY A 289 -9.41 18.17 4.86
N GLU A 290 -10.30 18.23 3.87
CA GLU A 290 -11.28 17.19 3.56
C GLU A 290 -10.85 16.36 2.35
N VAL A 291 -11.18 15.06 2.38
CA VAL A 291 -10.97 14.13 1.28
C VAL A 291 -12.30 13.93 0.56
N LEU A 292 -12.32 14.23 -0.74
CA LEU A 292 -13.49 14.10 -1.60
C LEU A 292 -13.25 13.00 -2.62
N ALA A 293 -14.17 12.04 -2.71
CA ALA A 293 -14.20 11.06 -3.79
C ALA A 293 -14.75 11.76 -5.06
N PRO A 294 -13.96 11.87 -6.14
CA PRO A 294 -14.36 12.61 -7.33
C PRO A 294 -15.50 11.91 -8.08
N THR A 295 -16.47 12.71 -8.50
CA THR A 295 -17.54 12.37 -9.43
C THR A 295 -17.37 13.13 -10.75
N GLY A 296 -18.17 12.80 -11.77
CA GLY A 296 -18.18 13.57 -13.02
C GLY A 296 -18.49 15.06 -12.82
N ASP A 297 -19.28 15.40 -11.79
CA ASP A 297 -19.66 16.79 -11.47
C ASP A 297 -18.64 17.53 -10.60
N THR A 298 -17.61 16.84 -10.13
CA THR A 298 -16.59 17.47 -9.31
C THR A 298 -15.86 18.53 -10.12
N VAL A 299 -15.82 19.76 -9.62
CA VAL A 299 -15.06 20.86 -10.20
C VAL A 299 -13.78 21.05 -9.40
N ILE A 300 -12.63 20.91 -10.06
CA ILE A 300 -11.32 21.12 -9.42
C ILE A 300 -11.08 22.61 -9.23
N ALA A 301 -10.71 22.99 -8.00
CA ALA A 301 -10.33 24.35 -7.65
C ALA A 301 -8.80 24.51 -7.69
N ALA A 302 -8.35 25.75 -7.86
CA ALA A 302 -6.94 26.06 -7.67
C ALA A 302 -6.49 25.68 -6.24
N HIS A 303 -5.29 25.13 -6.13
CA HIS A 303 -4.66 24.61 -4.91
C HIS A 303 -5.26 23.33 -4.34
N ASP A 304 -6.23 22.71 -5.03
CA ASP A 304 -6.62 21.34 -4.70
C ASP A 304 -5.41 20.40 -4.85
N ARG A 305 -5.27 19.47 -3.90
CA ARG A 305 -4.30 18.37 -4.01
C ARG A 305 -5.03 17.16 -4.57
N LEU A 306 -4.61 16.71 -5.74
CA LEU A 306 -5.21 15.59 -6.43
C LEU A 306 -4.35 14.35 -6.21
N VAL A 307 -4.97 13.21 -5.95
CA VAL A 307 -4.32 11.91 -6.07
C VAL A 307 -4.78 11.28 -7.37
N VAL A 308 -3.85 11.07 -8.29
CA VAL A 308 -4.09 10.63 -9.66
C VAL A 308 -3.44 9.29 -9.90
N PHE A 309 -4.19 8.35 -10.44
CA PHE A 309 -3.65 7.10 -10.98
C PHE A 309 -3.32 7.27 -12.45
N ALA A 310 -2.18 6.75 -12.88
CA ALA A 310 -1.78 6.72 -14.27
C ALA A 310 -1.05 5.43 -14.63
N THR A 311 -1.30 4.92 -15.83
CA THR A 311 -0.49 3.84 -16.41
C THR A 311 0.85 4.38 -16.91
N ALA A 312 1.84 3.49 -17.07
CA ALA A 312 3.18 3.86 -17.51
C ALA A 312 3.23 4.66 -18.81
N ALA A 313 2.33 4.37 -19.74
CA ALA A 313 2.22 5.08 -21.01
C ALA A 313 1.86 6.56 -20.85
N LYS A 314 1.32 6.97 -19.69
CA LYS A 314 0.74 8.29 -19.43
C LYS A 314 1.53 9.16 -18.47
N TYR A 315 2.70 8.73 -18.00
CA TYR A 315 3.50 9.51 -17.04
C TYR A 315 3.89 10.90 -17.55
N LYS A 316 4.35 11.02 -18.80
CA LYS A 316 4.72 12.32 -19.40
C LYS A 316 3.52 13.26 -19.49
N GLU A 317 2.36 12.72 -19.79
CA GLU A 317 1.12 13.48 -19.94
C GLU A 317 0.65 14.01 -18.58
N VAL A 318 0.71 13.17 -17.53
CA VAL A 318 0.45 13.62 -16.15
C VAL A 318 1.39 14.75 -15.75
N GLU A 319 2.69 14.62 -16.04
CA GLU A 319 3.66 15.69 -15.76
C GLU A 319 3.32 16.99 -16.50
N GLN A 320 2.82 16.92 -17.73
CA GLN A 320 2.37 18.08 -18.50
C GLN A 320 1.12 18.72 -17.91
N ILE A 321 0.11 17.93 -17.55
CA ILE A 321 -1.15 18.40 -16.93
C ILE A 321 -0.86 19.22 -15.66
N PHE A 322 0.13 18.79 -14.88
CA PHE A 322 0.54 19.46 -13.64
C PHE A 322 1.69 20.44 -13.80
N ARG A 323 2.20 20.69 -15.02
CA ARG A 323 3.26 21.69 -15.24
C ARG A 323 2.71 23.10 -14.95
N VAL A 324 3.53 24.01 -14.41
CA VAL A 324 3.25 25.46 -14.53
C VAL A 324 3.82 25.88 -15.87
N SER A 325 3.02 26.52 -16.74
CA SER A 325 3.60 27.32 -17.81
C SER A 325 4.41 28.43 -17.14
N LEU A 326 5.73 28.40 -17.28
CA LEU A 326 6.65 29.43 -16.74
C LEU A 326 6.48 30.80 -17.42
N GLU A 327 5.39 31.04 -18.15
CA GLU A 327 5.19 32.20 -19.02
C GLU A 327 4.63 33.45 -18.30
N PHE A 328 4.63 33.50 -16.97
CA PHE A 328 4.10 34.67 -16.23
C PHE A 328 4.98 35.14 -15.06
N PHE A 329 6.30 35.02 -15.19
CA PHE A 329 7.25 35.82 -14.40
C PHE A 329 8.01 36.77 -15.31
#